data_AF-W1PLS9-F1
#
_entry.id   AF-W1PLS9-F1
#
_cell.length_a   1.000
_cell.length_b   1.000
_cell.length_c   1.000
_cell.angle_alpha   90.00
_cell.angle_beta   90.00
_cell.angle_gamma   90.00
#
_symmetry.space_group_name_H-M   'P 1'
#
loop_
_entity.id
_entity.type
_entity.pdbx_description
1 polymer ?
#
loop_
_entity_poly.entity_id
_entity_poly.type
_entity_poly.pdbx_seq_one_letter_code
_entity_poly.pdbx_strand_id
1 'polypeptide(L)'
;MGLVMLHPGFVKEERSASEIDSPEMLALVDSKARMAVPPGEDKNYFVLNPSVPPAAEVRLPPCLVVVGGKDLFRDREFEFCEKMEEMGQMLEVVSYDQMGHCFIIGEEGENCAEAVDLVEKVVSFMERFGGLQNKG
;
A
#
# COMPACT_ATOMS: atom_id res chain seq x y z
N MET A 1 -7.50 3.98 -16.85
CA MET A 1 -7.21 4.59 -15.53
C MET A 1 -6.72 3.46 -14.65
N GLY A 2 -5.62 3.67 -13.94
CA GLY A 2 -5.04 2.73 -12.98
C GLY A 2 -4.78 3.44 -11.65
N LEU A 3 -4.61 2.66 -10.58
CA LEU A 3 -4.34 3.13 -9.23
C LEU A 3 -2.93 2.70 -8.82
N VAL A 4 -2.13 3.64 -8.31
CA VAL A 4 -0.81 3.34 -7.72
C VAL A 4 -0.90 3.62 -6.23
N MET A 5 -0.64 2.60 -5.43
CA MET A 5 -0.61 2.65 -3.96
C MET A 5 0.83 2.44 -3.50
N LEU A 6 1.47 3.52 -3.09
CA LEU A 6 2.83 3.49 -2.56
C LEU A 6 2.77 3.26 -1.06
N HIS A 7 3.19 2.08 -0.59
CA HIS A 7 3.26 1.72 0.83
C HIS A 7 1.94 2.06 1.56
N PRO A 8 0.79 1.52 1.16
CA PRO A 8 -0.49 1.93 1.72
C PRO A 8 -0.56 1.62 3.22
N GLY A 9 -0.71 2.67 4.04
CA GLY A 9 -0.74 2.59 5.51
C GLY A 9 -2.02 1.99 6.10
N PHE A 10 -2.36 0.76 5.69
CA PHE A 10 -3.48 0.01 6.24
C PHE A 10 -3.17 -0.48 7.66
N VAL A 11 -4.16 -0.35 8.54
CA VAL A 11 -4.04 -0.77 9.94
C VAL A 11 -5.33 -1.45 10.39
N LYS A 12 -5.21 -2.30 11.41
CA LYS A 12 -6.31 -3.05 12.00
C LYS A 12 -6.17 -3.03 13.52
N GLU A 13 -7.20 -3.47 14.22
CA GLU A 13 -7.11 -3.56 15.69
C GLU A 13 -6.16 -4.67 16.12
N GLU A 14 -6.24 -5.84 15.46
CA GLU A 14 -5.30 -6.94 15.62
C GLU A 14 -3.91 -6.57 15.08
N ARG A 15 -2.84 -6.90 15.82
CA ARG A 15 -1.45 -6.63 15.42
C ARG A 15 -0.87 -7.71 14.53
N SER A 16 -0.15 -7.29 13.51
CA SER A 16 0.74 -8.14 12.72
C SER A 16 2.12 -8.29 13.37
N ALA A 17 2.94 -9.17 12.81
CA ALA A 17 4.33 -9.30 13.25
C ALA A 17 5.14 -8.05 12.87
N SER A 18 4.97 -7.53 11.64
CA SER A 18 5.68 -6.32 11.18
C SER A 18 5.39 -5.08 12.03
N GLU A 19 4.20 -4.97 12.62
CA GLU A 19 3.85 -3.85 13.50
C GLU A 19 4.58 -3.85 14.85
N ILE A 20 4.98 -5.01 15.35
CA ILE A 20 5.49 -5.16 16.73
C ILE A 20 7.00 -4.84 16.81
N ASP A 21 7.71 -4.89 15.68
CA ASP A 21 9.15 -4.70 15.61
C ASP A 21 9.61 -3.26 15.95
N SER A 22 8.69 -2.27 15.96
CA SER A 22 9.01 -0.88 16.34
C SER A 22 7.93 -0.25 17.26
N PRO A 23 8.06 -0.38 18.59
CA PRO A 23 7.06 0.13 19.54
C PRO A 23 6.81 1.64 19.49
N GLU A 24 7.84 2.44 19.19
CA GLU A 24 7.72 3.90 19.10
C GLU A 24 6.90 4.31 17.87
N MET A 25 7.19 3.72 16.72
CA MET A 25 6.43 3.95 15.49
C MET A 25 4.99 3.47 15.62
N LEU A 26 4.77 2.33 16.29
CA LEU A 26 3.45 1.79 16.55
C LEU A 26 2.58 2.77 17.37
N ALA A 27 3.13 3.38 18.41
CA ALA A 27 2.41 4.36 19.22
C ALA A 27 2.03 5.62 18.41
N LEU A 28 2.90 6.06 17.52
CA LEU A 28 2.62 7.17 16.60
C LEU A 28 1.49 6.81 15.62
N VAL A 29 1.53 5.61 15.05
CA VAL A 29 0.49 5.10 14.15
C VAL A 29 -0.86 5.00 14.85
N ASP A 30 -0.90 4.46 16.08
CA ASP A 30 -2.14 4.39 16.86
C ASP A 30 -2.73 5.77 17.15
N SER A 31 -1.86 6.75 17.44
CA SER A 31 -2.30 8.13 17.64
C SER A 31 -2.91 8.71 16.37
N LYS A 32 -2.26 8.51 15.22
CA LYS A 32 -2.76 8.95 13.91
C LYS A 32 -4.06 8.25 13.53
N ALA A 33 -4.16 6.95 13.76
CA ALA A 33 -5.35 6.15 13.47
C ALA A 33 -6.57 6.63 14.25
N ARG A 34 -6.41 6.92 15.55
CA ARG A 34 -7.50 7.48 16.38
C ARG A 34 -8.01 8.83 15.87
N MET A 35 -7.16 9.63 15.22
CA MET A 35 -7.57 10.91 14.60
C MET A 35 -8.24 10.73 13.23
N ALA A 36 -8.05 9.58 12.58
CA ALA A 36 -8.54 9.31 11.23
C ALA A 36 -9.95 8.70 11.21
N VAL A 37 -10.48 8.28 12.37
CA VAL A 37 -11.78 7.61 12.48
C VAL A 37 -12.78 8.40 13.32
N PRO A 38 -14.10 8.22 13.10
CA PRO A 38 -15.12 8.84 13.93
C PRO A 38 -15.02 8.44 15.42
N PRO A 39 -15.54 9.28 16.35
CA PRO A 39 -15.59 8.91 17.76
C PRO A 39 -16.37 7.61 17.99
N GLY A 40 -15.76 6.67 18.71
CA GLY A 40 -16.36 5.36 19.02
C GLY A 40 -16.02 4.25 18.03
N GLU A 41 -15.38 4.59 16.90
CA GLU A 41 -14.84 3.62 15.95
C GLU A 41 -13.42 3.19 16.33
N ASP A 42 -13.00 2.02 15.84
CA ASP A 42 -11.66 1.46 16.03
C ASP A 42 -10.88 1.41 14.70
N LYS A 43 -9.71 0.76 14.71
CA LYS A 43 -8.87 0.63 13.51
C LYS A 43 -9.45 -0.29 12.44
N ASN A 44 -10.51 -1.05 12.72
CA ASN A 44 -11.20 -1.85 11.72
C ASN A 44 -12.16 -1.02 10.86
N TYR A 45 -12.31 0.28 11.14
CA TYR A 45 -13.06 1.19 10.29
C TYR A 45 -12.51 1.20 8.86
N PHE A 46 -13.38 1.20 7.85
CA PHE A 46 -13.03 0.91 6.46
C PHE A 46 -11.98 1.84 5.83
N VAL A 47 -11.80 3.05 6.38
CA VAL A 47 -10.78 4.01 5.93
C VAL A 47 -9.36 3.49 6.24
N LEU A 48 -9.22 2.71 7.31
CA LEU A 48 -7.95 2.16 7.78
C LEU A 48 -7.81 0.67 7.42
N ASN A 49 -8.91 -0.08 7.47
CA ASN A 49 -8.99 -1.49 7.09
C ASN A 49 -9.98 -1.68 5.93
N PRO A 50 -9.60 -1.37 4.69
CA PRO A 50 -10.52 -1.41 3.57
C PRO A 50 -10.97 -2.84 3.26
N SER A 51 -12.27 -3.00 3.01
CA SER A 51 -12.81 -4.22 2.42
C SER A 51 -12.60 -4.22 0.91
N VAL A 52 -12.24 -5.37 0.36
CA VAL A 52 -12.13 -5.55 -1.09
C VAL A 52 -13.42 -6.17 -1.62
N PRO A 53 -14.13 -5.52 -2.56
CA PRO A 53 -15.31 -6.10 -3.17
C PRO A 53 -14.94 -7.20 -4.18
N PRO A 54 -15.80 -8.20 -4.41
CA PRO A 54 -15.64 -9.13 -5.53
C PRO A 54 -15.64 -8.40 -6.87
N ALA A 55 -14.74 -8.77 -7.79
CA ALA A 55 -14.65 -8.17 -9.11
C ALA A 55 -15.90 -8.37 -9.97
N ALA A 56 -16.68 -9.42 -9.68
CA ALA A 56 -17.98 -9.66 -10.30
C ALA A 56 -19.04 -8.61 -9.92
N GLU A 57 -18.88 -7.96 -8.76
CA GLU A 57 -19.78 -6.91 -8.27
C GLU A 57 -19.26 -5.53 -8.63
N VAL A 58 -18.01 -5.26 -8.28
CA VAL A 58 -17.34 -3.97 -8.53
C VAL A 58 -15.93 -4.24 -9.01
N ARG A 59 -15.66 -3.92 -10.27
CA ARG A 59 -14.31 -4.01 -10.82
C ARG A 59 -13.53 -2.74 -10.48
N LEU A 60 -12.53 -2.87 -9.64
CA LEU A 60 -11.59 -1.79 -9.37
C LEU A 60 -10.71 -1.53 -10.61
N PRO A 61 -10.17 -0.31 -10.78
CA PRO A 61 -9.09 -0.08 -11.74
C PRO A 61 -7.93 -1.07 -11.47
N PRO A 62 -7.11 -1.41 -12.48
CA PRO A 62 -5.85 -2.09 -12.23
C PRO A 62 -5.07 -1.35 -11.14
N CYS A 63 -4.53 -2.09 -10.19
CA CYS A 63 -3.81 -1.56 -9.05
C CYS A 63 -2.34 -1.98 -9.12
N LEU A 64 -1.43 -1.04 -8.86
CA LEU A 64 -0.05 -1.32 -8.49
C LEU A 64 0.09 -1.03 -7.00
N VAL A 65 0.48 -2.04 -6.21
CA VAL A 65 0.80 -1.88 -4.78
C VAL A 65 2.29 -2.06 -4.58
N VAL A 66 2.89 -1.13 -3.85
CA VAL A 66 4.32 -1.15 -3.52
C VAL A 66 4.47 -1.42 -2.03
N VAL A 67 5.28 -2.41 -1.69
CA VAL A 67 5.48 -2.91 -0.33
C VAL A 67 6.95 -2.79 0.07
N GLY A 68 7.22 -2.21 1.22
CA GLY A 68 8.55 -2.20 1.81
C GLY A 68 8.76 -3.44 2.67
N GLY A 69 9.89 -4.14 2.51
CA GLY A 69 10.19 -5.33 3.28
C GLY A 69 10.44 -5.06 4.77
N LYS A 70 10.84 -3.82 5.10
CA LYS A 70 10.98 -3.32 6.48
C LYS A 70 9.85 -2.36 6.86
N ASP A 71 8.78 -2.30 6.07
CA ASP A 71 7.64 -1.46 6.37
C ASP A 71 6.88 -2.00 7.60
N LEU A 72 6.48 -1.09 8.50
CA LEU A 72 5.63 -1.40 9.64
C LEU A 72 4.29 -2.00 9.18
N PHE A 73 3.76 -1.53 8.04
CA PHE A 73 2.47 -1.96 7.48
C PHE A 73 2.56 -3.20 6.59
N ARG A 74 3.77 -3.72 6.34
CA ARG A 74 4.05 -4.79 5.37
C ARG A 74 3.04 -5.93 5.41
N ASP A 75 2.79 -6.51 6.59
CA ASP A 75 1.91 -7.66 6.70
C ASP A 75 0.45 -7.30 6.35
N ARG A 76 0.02 -6.07 6.66
CA ARG A 76 -1.31 -5.55 6.31
C ARG A 76 -1.44 -5.24 4.82
N GLU A 77 -0.37 -4.76 4.20
CA GLU A 77 -0.30 -4.53 2.77
C GLU A 77 -0.41 -5.86 2.01
N PHE A 78 0.33 -6.89 2.43
CA PHE A 78 0.23 -8.23 1.84
C PHE A 78 -1.14 -8.86 2.05
N GLU A 79 -1.73 -8.74 3.24
CA GLU A 79 -3.10 -9.23 3.50
C GLU A 79 -4.12 -8.57 2.54
N PHE A 80 -3.98 -7.26 2.29
CA PHE A 80 -4.81 -6.57 1.30
C PHE A 80 -4.56 -7.09 -0.13
N CYS A 81 -3.30 -7.32 -0.50
CA CYS A 81 -2.94 -7.85 -1.82
C CYS A 81 -3.53 -9.25 -2.05
N GLU A 82 -3.38 -10.15 -1.08
CA GLU A 82 -3.99 -11.48 -1.12
C GLU A 82 -5.51 -11.37 -1.28
N LYS A 83 -6.13 -10.43 -0.56
CA LYS A 83 -7.58 -10.25 -0.65
C LYS A 83 -8.04 -9.73 -2.02
N MET A 84 -7.26 -8.84 -2.64
CA MET A 84 -7.48 -8.36 -4.00
C MET A 84 -7.42 -9.49 -5.02
N GLU A 85 -6.42 -10.36 -4.92
CA GLU A 85 -6.27 -11.51 -5.80
C GLU A 85 -7.42 -12.52 -5.62
N GLU A 86 -7.78 -12.85 -4.37
CA GLU A 86 -8.92 -13.72 -4.06
C GLU A 86 -10.25 -13.21 -4.65
N MET A 87 -10.43 -11.89 -4.62
CA MET A 87 -11.64 -11.23 -5.13
C MET A 87 -11.62 -11.07 -6.65
N GLY A 88 -10.57 -11.52 -7.34
CA GLY A 88 -10.44 -11.45 -8.79
C GLY A 88 -10.14 -10.04 -9.31
N GLN A 89 -9.65 -9.15 -8.45
CA GLN A 89 -9.22 -7.81 -8.86
C GLN A 89 -7.88 -7.89 -9.59
N MET A 90 -7.63 -6.94 -10.49
CA MET A 90 -6.35 -6.86 -11.20
C MET A 90 -5.33 -6.13 -10.34
N LEU A 91 -4.32 -6.86 -9.88
CA LEU A 91 -3.28 -6.35 -9.01
C LEU A 91 -1.89 -6.68 -9.54
N GLU A 92 -0.97 -5.73 -9.40
CA GLU A 92 0.46 -5.93 -9.49
C GLU A 92 1.10 -5.53 -8.16
N VAL A 93 1.97 -6.40 -7.63
CA VAL A 93 2.68 -6.15 -6.38
C VAL A 93 4.16 -6.00 -6.66
N VAL A 94 4.78 -4.97 -6.11
CA VAL A 94 6.22 -4.76 -6.14
C VAL A 94 6.71 -4.67 -4.71
N SER A 95 7.66 -5.52 -4.34
CA SER A 95 8.23 -5.53 -3.00
C SER A 95 9.73 -5.27 -3.01
N TYR A 96 10.19 -4.52 -2.00
CA TYR A 96 11.61 -4.21 -1.79
C TYR A 96 12.06 -4.66 -0.40
N ASP A 97 12.66 -5.85 -0.31
CA ASP A 97 12.94 -6.53 0.96
C ASP A 97 13.71 -5.69 1.99
N GLN A 98 14.58 -4.78 1.53
CA GLN A 98 15.44 -4.00 2.40
C GLN A 98 14.94 -2.58 2.68
N MET A 99 13.85 -2.17 2.04
CA MET A 99 13.35 -0.79 2.09
C MET A 99 12.24 -0.61 3.13
N GLY A 100 12.25 0.54 3.79
CA GLY A 100 11.23 0.97 4.73
C GLY A 100 10.04 1.69 4.09
N HIS A 101 9.14 2.15 4.95
CA HIS A 101 7.95 2.90 4.55
C HIS A 101 8.29 4.21 3.83
N CYS A 102 7.70 4.41 2.65
CA CYS A 102 7.89 5.62 1.85
C CYS A 102 9.37 5.98 1.58
N PHE A 103 10.29 5.00 1.49
CA PHE A 103 11.74 5.22 1.39
C PHE A 103 12.17 6.27 0.34
N ILE A 104 11.38 6.46 -0.73
CA ILE A 104 11.60 7.44 -1.79
C ILE A 104 11.60 8.92 -1.33
N ILE A 105 11.07 9.24 -0.15
CA ILE A 105 11.02 10.63 0.38
C ILE A 105 12.14 10.96 1.36
N GLY A 106 12.93 9.97 1.78
CA GLY A 106 13.99 10.11 2.76
C GLY A 106 15.37 9.80 2.21
N GLU A 107 16.38 9.87 3.08
CA GLU A 107 17.78 9.56 2.75
C GLU A 107 17.95 8.13 2.20
N GLU A 108 17.10 7.19 2.63
CA GLU A 108 17.09 5.80 2.13
C GLU A 108 16.86 5.72 0.62
N GLY A 109 16.10 6.65 0.04
CA GLY A 109 15.82 6.71 -1.39
C GLY A 109 16.87 7.49 -2.20
N GLU A 110 17.79 8.21 -1.57
CA GLU A 110 18.78 9.01 -2.28
C GLU A 110 19.84 8.13 -2.95
N ASN A 111 19.96 8.23 -4.28
CA ASN A 111 20.87 7.40 -5.09
C ASN A 111 20.69 5.87 -4.89
N CYS A 112 19.48 5.46 -4.51
CA CYS A 112 19.10 4.07 -4.28
C CYS A 112 18.60 3.42 -5.58
N ALA A 113 19.09 2.23 -5.89
CA ALA A 113 18.69 1.49 -7.10
C ALA A 113 17.20 1.10 -7.06
N GLU A 114 16.69 0.75 -5.89
CA GLU A 114 15.30 0.41 -5.64
C GLU A 114 14.37 1.61 -5.85
N ALA A 115 14.83 2.83 -5.55
CA ALA A 115 14.06 4.05 -5.81
C ALA A 115 13.94 4.32 -7.31
N VAL A 116 15.03 4.11 -8.07
CA VAL A 116 15.01 4.23 -9.54
C VAL A 116 14.10 3.17 -10.15
N ASP A 117 14.26 1.91 -9.76
CA ASP A 117 13.44 0.80 -10.25
C ASP A 117 11.95 0.97 -9.88
N LEU A 118 11.62 1.53 -8.71
CA LEU A 118 10.25 1.89 -8.34
C LEU A 118 9.66 2.91 -9.32
N VAL A 119 10.40 3.97 -9.62
CA VAL A 119 9.95 4.99 -10.59
C VAL A 119 9.72 4.36 -11.97
N GLU A 120 10.63 3.51 -12.43
CA GLU A 120 10.50 2.81 -13.72
C GLU A 120 9.25 1.92 -13.76
N LYS A 121 8.98 1.17 -12.69
CA LYS A 121 7.78 0.32 -12.57
C LYS A 121 6.49 1.14 -12.55
N VAL A 122 6.46 2.26 -11.84
CA VAL A 122 5.31 3.19 -11.83
C VAL A 122 5.08 3.76 -13.23
N VAL A 123 6.13 4.20 -13.92
CA VAL A 123 6.03 4.70 -15.30
C VAL A 123 5.49 3.62 -16.22
N SER A 124 6.03 2.41 -16.19
CA SER A 124 5.57 1.28 -17.01
C SER A 124 4.10 0.92 -16.73
N PHE A 125 3.67 0.99 -15.47
CA PHE A 125 2.28 0.79 -15.10
C PHE A 125 1.37 1.90 -15.66
N MET A 126 1.81 3.15 -15.57
CA MET A 126 1.09 4.30 -16.12
C MET A 126 0.98 4.27 -17.65
N GLU A 127 1.99 3.78 -18.36
CA GLU A 127 1.91 3.59 -19.82
C GLU A 127 0.83 2.57 -20.20
N ARG A 128 0.68 1.50 -19.41
CA ARG A 128 -0.32 0.45 -19.65
C ARG A 128 -1.73 0.86 -19.21
N PHE A 129 -1.89 1.60 -18.12
CA PHE A 129 -3.20 1.84 -17.50
C PHE A 129 -3.57 3.31 -17.25
N GLY A 130 -2.65 4.25 -17.48
CA GLY A 130 -2.81 5.68 -17.19
C GLY A 130 -3.78 6.42 -18.13
N GLY A 131 -4.23 5.80 -19.23
CA GLY A 131 -5.16 6.42 -20.17
C GLY A 131 -4.56 7.58 -20.98
N LEU A 132 -3.24 7.79 -20.90
CA LEU A 132 -2.49 8.71 -21.74
C LEU A 132 -2.22 8.03 -23.09
N GLN A 133 -3.22 8.06 -23.99
CA GLN A 133 -2.91 7.84 -25.40
C GLN A 133 -2.17 9.08 -25.90
N ASN A 134 -0.91 8.92 -26.31
CA ASN A 134 -0.21 9.92 -27.11
C ASN A 134 -1.07 10.20 -28.35
N LYS A 135 -1.75 11.34 -28.35
CA LYS A 135 -2.24 11.92 -29.61
C LYS A 135 -0.99 12.33 -30.36
N GLY A 136 -0.64 11.53 -31.38
CA GLY A 136 0.43 11.85 -32.32
C GLY A 136 0.18 13.14 -33.09
#